data_AF-A0A2K8QMS5-F1
#
_entry.id   AF-A0A2K8QMS5-F1
#
_cell.length_a   1.000
_cell.length_b   1.000
_cell.length_c   1.000
_cell.angle_alpha   90.00
_cell.angle_beta   90.00
_cell.angle_gamma   90.00
#
_symmetry.space_group_name_H-M   'P 1'
#
loop_
_entity.id
_entity.type
_entity.pdbx_description
1 polymer ?
#
loop_
_entity_poly.entity_id
_entity_poly.type
_entity_poly.pdbx_seq_one_letter_code
_entity_poly.pdbx_strand_id
1 'polypeptide(L)'
;MKNMKIGIAEKKNAEIEALTNQVNSAQYRVNELTSVVTALTAKQAYFASLLSDADTKKDTALAHLNQAKSLVANVEELRRYSQQVQQQTEKSRNKVKDTTDDIAVLIEQLIFSVDVIEKLSGFVNRQKAANNVIPDDLVTVLNQATTDANSAVALTLTALQSSYATAASADEAGSISSLEFRQASQLRRLLVGEQDDSPQAGALYGRVLEAIGNVEGALQALTQAQQDNQKLQASQFAQTAAYEKQFNLMSAPAETATADSSNAQSQQQQQVIQAHQSMEQARQAYQQSSDALVDITIQVDIYIAQLNQVIQSQQDNALFTLIQKGYQRAVESYQSALAAVNMANMQLETAQADLASATVLLNSLTAGLGAAKAAAYAA
;
A
#
# COMPACT_ATOMS: atom_id res chain seq x y z
N MET A 1 78.96 1.37 41.42
CA MET A 1 78.52 1.87 40.09
C MET A 1 78.27 0.76 39.06
N LYS A 2 79.05 -0.33 39.00
CA LYS A 2 78.85 -1.42 38.01
C LYS A 2 77.53 -2.19 38.21
N ASN A 3 77.15 -2.49 39.46
CA ASN A 3 75.89 -3.19 39.77
C ASN A 3 74.62 -2.33 39.59
N MET A 4 74.73 -0.99 39.69
CA MET A 4 73.61 -0.06 39.42
C MET A 4 73.29 0.05 37.92
N LYS A 5 74.32 -0.02 37.05
CA LYS A 5 74.12 0.00 35.60
C LYS A 5 73.45 -1.27 35.08
N ILE A 6 73.73 -2.43 35.69
CA ILE A 6 73.13 -3.72 35.33
C ILE A 6 71.63 -3.72 35.67
N GLY A 7 71.24 -3.26 36.86
CA GLY A 7 69.81 -3.19 37.24
C GLY A 7 68.98 -2.19 36.42
N ILE A 8 69.59 -1.10 35.92
CA ILE A 8 68.91 -0.13 35.03
C ILE A 8 68.69 -0.74 33.63
N ALA A 9 69.67 -1.49 33.11
CA ALA A 9 69.55 -2.16 31.82
C ALA A 9 68.50 -3.27 31.85
N GLU A 10 68.47 -4.08 32.91
CA GLU A 10 67.44 -5.11 33.11
C GLU A 10 66.04 -4.51 33.21
N LYS A 11 65.89 -3.38 33.95
CA LYS A 11 64.60 -2.69 34.06
C LYS A 11 64.12 -2.13 32.71
N LYS A 12 65.01 -1.53 31.91
CA LYS A 12 64.68 -1.03 30.57
C LYS A 12 64.31 -2.15 29.60
N ASN A 13 65.00 -3.29 29.66
CA ASN A 13 64.65 -4.46 28.86
C ASN A 13 63.28 -5.03 29.25
N ALA A 14 62.96 -5.11 30.54
CA ALA A 14 61.65 -5.53 31.01
C ALA A 14 60.53 -4.58 30.55
N GLU A 15 60.78 -3.27 30.52
CA GLU A 15 59.83 -2.27 30.02
C GLU A 15 59.60 -2.38 28.49
N ILE A 16 60.66 -2.63 27.72
CA ILE A 16 60.56 -2.90 26.28
C ILE A 16 59.77 -4.20 26.01
N GLU A 17 60.00 -5.25 26.80
CA GLU A 17 59.30 -6.52 26.67
C GLU A 17 57.81 -6.37 27.01
N ALA A 18 57.48 -5.64 28.09
CA ALA A 18 56.12 -5.30 28.46
C ALA A 18 55.39 -4.51 27.37
N LEU A 19 56.02 -3.46 26.82
CA LEU A 19 55.46 -2.68 25.71
C LEU A 19 55.31 -3.51 24.43
N THR A 20 56.25 -4.43 24.15
CA THR A 20 56.16 -5.35 23.02
C THR A 20 54.93 -6.26 23.15
N ASN A 21 54.68 -6.81 24.34
CA ASN A 21 53.50 -7.61 24.59
C ASN A 21 52.20 -6.80 24.46
N GLN A 22 52.18 -5.55 24.96
CA GLN A 22 51.03 -4.65 24.79
C GLN A 22 50.77 -4.30 23.32
N VAL A 23 51.80 -4.04 22.51
CA VAL A 23 51.67 -3.80 21.07
C VAL A 23 51.10 -5.03 20.37
N ASN A 24 51.60 -6.23 20.69
CA ASN A 24 51.07 -7.47 20.11
C ASN A 24 49.59 -7.68 20.46
N SER A 25 49.20 -7.48 21.73
CA SER A 25 47.80 -7.56 22.15
C SER A 25 46.91 -6.52 21.45
N ALA A 26 47.38 -5.27 21.31
CA ALA A 26 46.66 -4.23 20.58
C ALA A 26 46.51 -4.58 19.09
N GLN A 27 47.54 -5.16 18.47
CA GLN A 27 47.48 -5.61 17.08
C GLN A 27 46.46 -6.75 16.89
N TYR A 28 46.41 -7.72 17.81
CA TYR A 28 45.38 -8.76 17.77
C TYR A 28 43.97 -8.17 17.86
N ARG A 29 43.76 -7.20 18.75
CA ARG A 29 42.46 -6.51 18.89
C ARG A 29 42.06 -5.75 17.62
N VAL A 30 42.99 -5.06 16.97
CA VAL A 30 42.75 -4.39 15.68
C VAL A 30 42.36 -5.40 14.59
N ASN A 31 43.05 -6.55 14.52
CA ASN A 31 42.74 -7.59 13.54
C ASN A 31 41.33 -8.19 13.75
N GLU A 32 40.95 -8.43 15.01
CA GLU A 32 39.62 -8.90 15.39
C GLU A 32 38.54 -7.89 14.98
N LEU A 33 38.69 -6.62 15.36
CA LEU A 33 37.73 -5.57 15.03
C LEU A 33 37.63 -5.31 13.52
N THR A 34 38.74 -5.43 12.78
CA THR A 34 38.73 -5.35 11.30
C THR A 34 37.87 -6.45 10.68
N SER A 35 37.95 -7.67 11.23
CA SER A 35 37.13 -8.79 10.79
C SER A 35 35.64 -8.57 11.11
N VAL A 36 35.33 -8.02 12.29
CA VAL A 36 33.97 -7.64 12.69
C VAL A 36 33.38 -6.58 11.76
N VAL A 37 34.12 -5.50 11.47
CA VAL A 37 33.70 -4.44 10.54
C VAL A 37 33.43 -5.01 9.14
N THR A 38 34.28 -5.91 8.66
CA THR A 38 34.10 -6.56 7.36
C THR A 38 32.80 -7.38 7.32
N ALA A 39 32.53 -8.18 8.35
CA ALA A 39 31.30 -8.97 8.46
C ALA A 39 30.04 -8.09 8.56
N LEU A 40 30.10 -7.01 9.34
CA LEU A 40 28.98 -6.07 9.49
C LEU A 40 28.73 -5.27 8.21
N THR A 41 29.78 -4.95 7.45
CA THR A 41 29.64 -4.33 6.12
C THR A 41 28.89 -5.24 5.15
N ALA A 42 29.23 -6.53 5.13
CA ALA A 42 28.50 -7.51 4.31
C ALA A 42 27.03 -7.68 4.76
N LYS A 43 26.78 -7.72 6.08
CA LYS A 43 25.43 -7.77 6.66
C LYS A 43 24.61 -6.53 6.30
N GLN A 44 25.21 -5.35 6.34
CA GLN A 44 24.58 -4.08 5.97
C GLN A 44 24.16 -4.09 4.49
N ALA A 45 25.05 -4.52 3.60
CA ALA A 45 24.76 -4.63 2.17
C ALA A 45 23.61 -5.61 1.89
N TYR A 46 23.57 -6.74 2.59
CA TYR A 46 22.48 -7.72 2.49
C TYR A 46 21.12 -7.13 2.87
N PHE A 47 21.03 -6.46 4.03
CA PHE A 47 19.76 -5.84 4.44
C PHE A 47 19.36 -4.67 3.55
N ALA A 48 20.33 -3.90 3.03
CA ALA A 48 20.06 -2.83 2.07
C ALA A 48 19.40 -3.36 0.79
N SER A 49 19.85 -4.53 0.30
CA SER A 49 19.20 -5.22 -0.82
C SER A 49 17.77 -5.63 -0.49
N LEU A 50 17.55 -6.23 0.69
CA LEU A 50 16.21 -6.63 1.12
C LEU A 50 15.25 -5.43 1.25
N LEU A 51 15.75 -4.28 1.71
CA LEU A 51 14.98 -3.04 1.78
C LEU A 51 14.58 -2.56 0.39
N SER A 52 15.51 -2.55 -0.57
CA SER A 52 15.23 -2.19 -1.97
C SER A 52 14.17 -3.10 -2.60
N ASP A 53 14.26 -4.42 -2.36
CA ASP A 53 13.29 -5.39 -2.86
C ASP A 53 11.92 -5.19 -2.21
N ALA A 54 11.88 -4.94 -0.90
CA ALA A 54 10.64 -4.72 -0.17
C ALA A 54 9.95 -3.41 -0.58
N ASP A 55 10.73 -2.35 -0.84
CA ASP A 55 10.22 -1.07 -1.35
C ASP A 55 9.56 -1.24 -2.72
N THR A 56 10.24 -1.94 -3.63
CA THR A 56 9.71 -2.26 -4.96
C THR A 56 8.41 -3.08 -4.88
N LYS A 57 8.35 -4.07 -3.98
CA LYS A 57 7.15 -4.90 -3.76
C LYS A 57 6.00 -4.09 -3.19
N LYS A 58 6.28 -3.19 -2.23
CA LYS A 58 5.30 -2.27 -1.64
C LYS A 58 4.70 -1.36 -2.72
N ASP A 59 5.52 -0.76 -3.56
CA ASP A 59 5.08 0.12 -4.64
C ASP A 59 4.24 -0.64 -5.69
N THR A 60 4.67 -1.84 -6.06
CA THR A 60 3.92 -2.72 -6.96
C THR A 60 2.56 -3.12 -6.36
N ALA A 61 2.53 -3.49 -5.08
CA ALA A 61 1.28 -3.87 -4.41
C ALA A 61 0.33 -2.68 -4.26
N LEU A 62 0.84 -1.46 -4.03
CA LEU A 62 0.05 -0.24 -4.02
C LEU A 62 -0.57 0.04 -5.40
N ALA A 63 0.21 -0.11 -6.47
CA ALA A 63 -0.27 0.04 -7.84
C ALA A 63 -1.42 -0.95 -8.13
N HIS A 64 -1.26 -2.23 -7.77
CA HIS A 64 -2.32 -3.23 -7.91
C HIS A 64 -3.55 -2.91 -7.07
N LEU A 65 -3.39 -2.42 -5.84
CA LEU A 65 -4.49 -2.00 -4.99
C LEU A 65 -5.28 -0.85 -5.62
N ASN A 66 -4.60 0.14 -6.19
CA ASN A 66 -5.25 1.26 -6.88
C ASN A 66 -5.98 0.81 -8.16
N GLN A 67 -5.40 -0.12 -8.92
CA GLN A 67 -6.08 -0.75 -10.06
C GLN A 67 -7.34 -1.51 -9.61
N ALA A 68 -7.26 -2.26 -8.51
CA ALA A 68 -8.39 -3.00 -7.96
C ALA A 68 -9.51 -2.05 -7.49
N LYS A 69 -9.17 -0.92 -6.86
CA LYS A 69 -10.15 0.13 -6.49
C LYS A 69 -10.89 0.66 -7.71
N SER A 70 -10.16 0.98 -8.78
CA SER A 70 -10.74 1.46 -10.05
C SER A 70 -11.63 0.39 -10.69
N LEU A 71 -11.18 -0.87 -10.72
CA LEU A 71 -11.97 -1.98 -11.25
C LEU A 71 -13.29 -2.17 -10.48
N VAL A 72 -13.25 -2.13 -9.15
CA VAL A 72 -14.47 -2.22 -8.31
C VAL A 72 -15.44 -1.09 -8.65
N ALA A 73 -14.97 0.15 -8.78
CA ALA A 73 -15.81 1.28 -9.15
C ALA A 73 -16.45 1.11 -10.53
N ASN A 74 -15.67 0.70 -11.54
CA ASN A 74 -16.16 0.49 -12.90
C ASN A 74 -17.19 -0.65 -12.97
N VAL A 75 -16.99 -1.73 -12.21
CA VAL A 75 -17.96 -2.84 -12.15
C VAL A 75 -19.25 -2.45 -11.43
N GLU A 76 -19.17 -1.62 -10.39
CA GLU A 76 -20.37 -1.08 -9.74
C GLU A 76 -21.16 -0.17 -10.68
N GLU A 77 -20.47 0.66 -11.47
CA GLU A 77 -21.10 1.49 -12.50
C GLU A 77 -21.74 0.63 -13.60
N LEU A 78 -21.03 -0.38 -14.11
CA LEU A 78 -21.57 -1.34 -15.09
C LEU A 78 -22.84 -2.00 -14.54
N ARG A 79 -22.79 -2.54 -13.32
CA ARG A 79 -23.95 -3.18 -12.68
C ARG A 79 -25.15 -2.23 -12.62
N ARG A 80 -24.91 -0.95 -12.27
CA ARG A 80 -25.98 0.06 -12.21
C ARG A 80 -26.58 0.35 -13.58
N TYR A 81 -25.76 0.50 -14.62
CA TYR A 81 -26.26 0.72 -15.97
C TYR A 81 -26.99 -0.51 -16.52
N SER A 82 -26.45 -1.72 -16.35
CA SER A 82 -27.12 -2.95 -16.78
C SER A 82 -28.48 -3.12 -16.08
N GLN A 83 -28.62 -2.73 -14.82
CA GLN A 83 -29.91 -2.71 -14.12
C GLN A 83 -30.91 -1.74 -14.78
N GLN A 84 -30.46 -0.53 -15.13
CA GLN A 84 -31.30 0.45 -15.81
C GLN A 84 -31.73 -0.04 -17.20
N VAL A 85 -30.81 -0.61 -17.97
CA VAL A 85 -31.08 -1.20 -19.29
C VAL A 85 -32.08 -2.35 -19.18
N GLN A 86 -31.93 -3.24 -18.20
CA GLN A 86 -32.88 -4.32 -17.95
C GLN A 86 -34.29 -3.76 -17.68
N GLN A 87 -34.42 -2.80 -16.76
CA GLN A 87 -35.71 -2.20 -16.41
C GLN A 87 -36.38 -1.51 -17.60
N GLN A 88 -35.61 -0.76 -18.41
CA GLN A 88 -36.14 -0.08 -19.59
C GLN A 88 -36.53 -1.07 -20.69
N THR A 89 -35.72 -2.11 -20.90
CA THR A 89 -36.01 -3.16 -21.88
C THR A 89 -37.28 -3.92 -21.51
N GLU A 90 -37.46 -4.27 -20.24
CA GLU A 90 -38.65 -4.97 -19.76
C GLU A 90 -39.92 -4.12 -19.89
N LYS A 91 -39.81 -2.81 -19.61
CA LYS A 91 -40.90 -1.85 -19.87
C LYS A 91 -41.22 -1.76 -21.37
N SER A 92 -40.21 -1.71 -22.23
CA SER A 92 -40.38 -1.66 -23.69
C SER A 92 -41.04 -2.94 -24.21
N ARG A 93 -40.57 -4.11 -23.75
CA ARG A 93 -41.11 -5.43 -24.07
C ARG A 93 -42.60 -5.51 -23.75
N ASN A 94 -43.01 -5.09 -22.56
CA ASN A 94 -44.42 -5.06 -22.18
C ASN A 94 -45.23 -4.15 -23.14
N LYS A 95 -44.70 -2.98 -23.49
CA LYS A 95 -45.42 -2.05 -24.37
C LYS A 95 -45.54 -2.55 -25.82
N VAL A 96 -44.53 -3.25 -26.33
CA VAL A 96 -44.57 -3.92 -27.64
C VAL A 96 -45.60 -5.03 -27.65
N LYS A 97 -45.69 -5.81 -26.56
CA LYS A 97 -46.71 -6.84 -26.40
C LYS A 97 -48.12 -6.25 -26.40
N ASP A 98 -48.37 -5.22 -25.59
CA ASP A 98 -49.66 -4.51 -25.57
C ASP A 98 -50.05 -4.03 -26.98
N THR A 99 -49.10 -3.43 -27.70
CA THR A 99 -49.35 -2.93 -29.07
C THR A 99 -49.64 -4.05 -30.07
N THR A 100 -48.99 -5.21 -29.91
CA THR A 100 -49.23 -6.39 -30.75
C THR A 100 -50.63 -6.94 -30.50
N ASP A 101 -51.05 -7.01 -29.23
CA ASP A 101 -52.39 -7.43 -28.83
C ASP A 101 -53.45 -6.46 -29.36
N ASP A 102 -53.22 -5.14 -29.28
CA ASP A 102 -54.12 -4.11 -29.83
C ASP A 102 -54.31 -4.25 -31.35
N ILE A 103 -53.24 -4.52 -32.12
CA ILE A 103 -53.31 -4.72 -33.57
C ILE A 103 -54.02 -6.04 -33.91
N ALA A 104 -53.84 -7.09 -33.10
CA ALA A 104 -54.56 -8.35 -33.27
C ALA A 104 -56.08 -8.15 -33.08
N VAL A 105 -56.50 -7.39 -32.08
CA VAL A 105 -57.92 -7.04 -31.88
C VAL A 105 -58.45 -6.18 -33.02
N LEU A 106 -57.67 -5.19 -33.47
CA LEU A 106 -58.07 -4.31 -34.57
C LEU A 106 -58.32 -5.11 -35.87
N ILE A 107 -57.49 -6.11 -36.16
CA ILE A 107 -57.63 -6.89 -37.38
C ILE A 107 -58.87 -7.79 -37.36
N GLU A 108 -59.20 -8.37 -36.21
CA GLU A 108 -60.44 -9.15 -36.04
C GLU A 108 -61.67 -8.27 -36.30
N GLN A 109 -61.67 -7.05 -35.77
CA GLN A 109 -62.75 -6.08 -35.99
C GLN A 109 -62.84 -5.59 -37.45
N LEU A 110 -61.69 -5.39 -38.10
CA LEU A 110 -61.61 -5.03 -39.52
C LEU A 110 -62.16 -6.14 -40.41
N ILE A 111 -61.74 -7.39 -40.20
CA ILE A 111 -62.23 -8.55 -40.97
C ILE A 111 -63.76 -8.64 -40.89
N PHE A 112 -64.34 -8.49 -39.69
CA PHE A 112 -65.79 -8.46 -39.52
C PHE A 112 -66.45 -7.31 -40.30
N SER A 113 -65.86 -6.12 -40.24
CA SER A 113 -66.39 -4.94 -40.93
C SER A 113 -66.34 -5.09 -42.46
N VAL A 114 -65.26 -5.68 -43.00
CA VAL A 114 -65.10 -5.96 -44.43
C VAL A 114 -66.16 -6.97 -44.91
N ASP A 115 -66.40 -8.04 -44.14
CA ASP A 115 -67.43 -9.04 -44.47
C ASP A 115 -68.83 -8.42 -44.56
N VAL A 116 -69.15 -7.46 -43.69
CA VAL A 116 -70.42 -6.71 -43.77
C VAL A 116 -70.49 -5.84 -45.02
N ILE A 117 -69.42 -5.13 -45.36
CA ILE A 117 -69.35 -4.28 -46.57
C ILE A 117 -69.49 -5.13 -47.84
N GLU A 118 -68.80 -6.27 -47.91
CA GLU A 118 -68.86 -7.20 -49.04
C GLU A 118 -70.26 -7.78 -49.22
N LYS A 119 -70.90 -8.21 -48.12
CA LYS A 119 -72.28 -8.71 -48.14
C LYS A 119 -73.27 -7.64 -48.60
N LEU A 120 -73.12 -6.39 -48.13
CA LEU A 120 -73.96 -5.26 -48.53
C LEU A 120 -73.76 -4.93 -50.02
N SER A 121 -72.52 -4.81 -50.47
CA SER A 121 -72.18 -4.57 -51.88
C SER A 121 -72.75 -5.68 -52.78
N GLY A 122 -72.56 -6.94 -52.40
CA GLY A 122 -73.12 -8.09 -53.12
C GLY A 122 -74.65 -8.15 -53.11
N PHE A 123 -75.32 -7.68 -52.06
CA PHE A 123 -76.78 -7.54 -52.04
C PHE A 123 -77.26 -6.44 -53.00
N VAL A 124 -76.65 -5.25 -52.94
CA VAL A 124 -77.01 -4.12 -53.82
C VAL A 124 -76.78 -4.46 -55.29
N ASN A 125 -75.64 -5.08 -55.62
CA ASN A 125 -75.34 -5.53 -56.98
C ASN A 125 -76.37 -6.55 -57.50
N ARG A 126 -76.80 -7.51 -56.67
CA ARG A 126 -77.86 -8.46 -57.02
C ARG A 126 -79.21 -7.79 -57.23
N GLN A 127 -79.57 -6.82 -56.39
CA GLN A 127 -80.83 -6.08 -56.53
C GLN A 127 -80.86 -5.24 -57.81
N LYS A 128 -79.73 -4.63 -58.19
CA LYS A 128 -79.60 -3.92 -59.46
C LYS A 128 -79.73 -4.87 -60.65
N ALA A 129 -79.09 -6.04 -60.60
CA ALA A 129 -79.20 -7.06 -61.65
C ALA A 129 -80.65 -7.61 -61.80
N ALA A 130 -81.44 -7.58 -60.73
CA ALA A 130 -82.87 -7.91 -60.75
C ALA A 130 -83.79 -6.79 -61.30
N ASN A 131 -83.22 -5.75 -61.95
CA ASN A 131 -83.92 -4.57 -62.48
C ASN A 131 -84.63 -3.69 -61.43
N ASN A 132 -84.18 -3.71 -60.17
CA ASN A 132 -84.62 -2.68 -59.22
C ASN A 132 -83.92 -1.34 -59.49
N VAL A 133 -84.61 -0.23 -59.24
CA VAL A 133 -84.08 1.12 -59.46
C VAL A 133 -83.03 1.44 -58.37
N ILE A 134 -81.78 1.08 -58.64
CA ILE A 134 -80.62 1.37 -57.78
C ILE A 134 -79.70 2.36 -58.51
N PRO A 135 -79.31 3.49 -57.88
CA PRO A 135 -78.39 4.45 -58.47
C PRO A 135 -77.01 3.85 -58.77
N ASP A 136 -76.43 4.22 -59.92
CA ASP A 136 -75.09 3.79 -60.33
C ASP A 136 -73.99 4.31 -59.40
N ASP A 137 -74.17 5.52 -58.87
CA ASP A 137 -73.25 6.11 -57.89
C ASP A 137 -73.18 5.28 -56.61
N LEU A 138 -74.31 4.75 -56.12
CA LEU A 138 -74.33 3.90 -54.92
C LEU A 138 -73.54 2.60 -55.15
N VAL A 139 -73.70 1.98 -56.33
CA VAL A 139 -72.93 0.80 -56.71
C VAL A 139 -71.44 1.11 -56.79
N THR A 140 -71.08 2.24 -57.39
CA THR A 140 -69.68 2.69 -57.51
C THR A 140 -69.06 2.90 -56.14
N VAL A 141 -69.74 3.60 -55.23
CA VAL A 141 -69.26 3.85 -53.86
C VAL A 141 -69.10 2.55 -53.07
N LEU A 142 -70.04 1.60 -53.17
CA LEU A 142 -69.94 0.32 -52.45
C LEU A 142 -68.81 -0.57 -52.99
N ASN A 143 -68.58 -0.58 -54.30
CA ASN A 143 -67.47 -1.31 -54.90
C ASN A 143 -66.12 -0.69 -54.50
N GLN A 144 -66.03 0.64 -54.44
CA GLN A 144 -64.84 1.33 -53.94
C GLN A 144 -64.61 1.04 -52.45
N ALA A 145 -65.65 1.13 -51.62
CA ALA A 145 -65.57 0.80 -50.20
C ALA A 145 -65.11 -0.65 -49.96
N THR A 146 -65.54 -1.59 -50.80
CA THR A 146 -65.06 -2.99 -50.77
C THR A 146 -63.56 -3.08 -51.06
N THR A 147 -63.08 -2.32 -52.05
CA THR A 147 -61.66 -2.28 -52.44
C THR A 147 -60.80 -1.65 -51.33
N ASP A 148 -61.25 -0.53 -50.77
CA ASP A 148 -60.55 0.18 -49.70
C ASP A 148 -60.51 -0.67 -48.41
N ALA A 149 -61.62 -1.34 -48.07
CA ALA A 149 -61.71 -2.22 -46.91
C ALA A 149 -60.73 -3.41 -47.03
N ASN A 150 -60.69 -4.08 -48.18
CA ASN A 150 -59.73 -5.16 -48.44
C ASN A 150 -58.27 -4.69 -48.37
N SER A 151 -58.00 -3.47 -48.86
CA SER A 151 -56.67 -2.86 -48.74
C SER A 151 -56.29 -2.56 -47.29
N ALA A 152 -57.25 -2.10 -46.46
CA ALA A 152 -57.04 -1.86 -45.04
C ALA A 152 -56.72 -3.14 -44.26
N VAL A 153 -57.40 -4.26 -44.56
CA VAL A 153 -57.09 -5.58 -43.99
C VAL A 153 -55.67 -6.00 -44.36
N ALA A 154 -55.29 -5.88 -45.63
CA ALA A 154 -53.94 -6.26 -46.08
C ALA A 154 -52.83 -5.44 -45.39
N LEU A 155 -53.03 -4.12 -45.24
CA LEU A 155 -52.10 -3.25 -44.51
C LEU A 155 -52.02 -3.62 -43.03
N THR A 156 -53.15 -3.92 -42.40
CA THR A 156 -53.19 -4.29 -40.97
C THR A 156 -52.57 -5.66 -40.73
N LEU A 157 -52.73 -6.62 -41.65
CA LEU A 157 -52.03 -7.91 -41.61
C LEU A 157 -50.52 -7.72 -41.66
N THR A 158 -50.06 -6.81 -42.53
CA THR A 158 -48.63 -6.47 -42.63
C THR A 158 -48.13 -5.83 -41.34
N ALA A 159 -48.90 -4.89 -40.76
CA ALA A 159 -48.57 -4.26 -39.48
C ALA A 159 -48.50 -5.28 -38.33
N LEU A 160 -49.41 -6.25 -38.30
CA LEU A 160 -49.42 -7.33 -37.31
C LEU A 160 -48.17 -8.21 -37.45
N GLN A 161 -47.80 -8.59 -38.68
CA GLN A 161 -46.56 -9.33 -38.94
C GLN A 161 -45.31 -8.56 -38.46
N SER A 162 -45.24 -7.26 -38.75
CA SER A 162 -44.14 -6.41 -38.25
C SER A 162 -44.14 -6.29 -36.71
N SER A 163 -45.31 -6.28 -36.08
CA SER A 163 -45.44 -6.22 -34.62
C SER A 163 -44.95 -7.51 -33.95
N TYR A 164 -45.29 -8.68 -34.50
CA TYR A 164 -44.75 -9.96 -34.03
C TYR A 164 -43.23 -10.05 -34.20
N ALA A 165 -42.68 -9.56 -35.32
CA ALA A 165 -41.23 -9.51 -35.51
C ALA A 165 -40.56 -8.62 -34.46
N THR A 166 -41.17 -7.46 -34.15
CA THR A 166 -40.68 -6.53 -33.12
C THR A 166 -40.78 -7.14 -31.71
N ALA A 167 -41.88 -7.86 -31.41
CA ALA A 167 -42.06 -8.56 -30.15
C ALA A 167 -40.99 -9.64 -29.93
N ALA A 168 -40.67 -10.42 -30.97
CA ALA A 168 -39.59 -11.40 -30.91
C ALA A 168 -38.23 -10.76 -30.60
N SER A 169 -37.90 -9.63 -31.26
CA SER A 169 -36.66 -8.89 -30.97
C SER A 169 -36.64 -8.29 -29.55
N ALA A 170 -37.78 -7.81 -29.05
CA ALA A 170 -37.89 -7.29 -27.69
C ALA A 170 -37.72 -8.39 -26.62
N ASP A 171 -38.22 -9.59 -26.89
CA ASP A 171 -38.06 -10.77 -26.04
C ASP A 171 -36.58 -11.20 -25.94
N GLU A 172 -35.87 -11.19 -27.07
CA GLU A 172 -34.43 -11.48 -27.11
C GLU A 172 -33.64 -10.42 -26.35
N ALA A 173 -33.91 -9.14 -26.58
CA ALA A 173 -33.27 -8.03 -25.85
C ALA A 173 -33.52 -8.12 -24.33
N GLY A 174 -34.73 -8.50 -23.91
CA GLY A 174 -35.05 -8.74 -22.50
C GLY A 174 -34.20 -9.85 -21.88
N SER A 175 -34.00 -10.94 -22.62
CA SER A 175 -33.17 -12.06 -22.17
C SER A 175 -31.69 -11.68 -22.05
N ILE A 176 -31.17 -10.92 -23.03
CA ILE A 176 -29.78 -10.44 -23.06
C ILE A 176 -29.53 -9.46 -21.91
N SER A 177 -30.38 -8.44 -21.73
CA SER A 177 -30.21 -7.44 -20.66
C SER A 177 -30.31 -8.06 -19.25
N SER A 178 -31.18 -9.06 -19.06
CA SER A 178 -31.25 -9.83 -17.81
C SER A 178 -29.99 -10.66 -17.56
N LEU A 179 -29.40 -11.26 -18.59
CA LEU A 179 -28.12 -11.97 -18.48
C LEU A 179 -26.98 -11.01 -18.15
N GLU A 180 -26.90 -9.87 -18.82
CA GLU A 180 -25.89 -8.83 -18.58
C GLU A 180 -25.92 -8.36 -17.12
N PHE A 181 -27.11 -8.01 -16.61
CA PHE A 181 -27.25 -7.59 -15.22
C PHE A 181 -26.82 -8.68 -14.22
N ARG A 182 -27.17 -9.94 -14.48
CA ARG A 182 -26.73 -11.08 -13.65
C ARG A 182 -25.22 -11.25 -13.67
N GLN A 183 -24.59 -11.16 -14.83
CA GLN A 183 -23.13 -11.29 -14.97
C GLN A 183 -22.40 -10.12 -14.30
N ALA A 184 -22.87 -8.88 -14.49
CA ALA A 184 -22.32 -7.71 -13.80
C ALA A 184 -22.43 -7.86 -12.27
N SER A 185 -23.56 -8.38 -11.78
CA SER A 185 -23.78 -8.64 -10.36
C SER A 185 -22.89 -9.76 -9.81
N GLN A 186 -22.65 -10.83 -10.58
CA GLN A 186 -21.72 -11.91 -10.22
C GLN A 186 -20.27 -11.42 -10.18
N LEU A 187 -19.85 -10.63 -11.17
CA LEU A 187 -18.51 -10.04 -11.22
C LEU A 187 -18.29 -9.12 -10.01
N ARG A 188 -19.28 -8.30 -9.67
CA ARG A 188 -19.26 -7.47 -8.46
C ARG A 188 -19.10 -8.33 -7.22
N ARG A 189 -19.89 -9.39 -7.07
CA ARG A 189 -19.81 -10.33 -5.95
C ARG A 189 -18.43 -11.00 -5.84
N LEU A 190 -17.81 -11.37 -6.96
CA LEU A 190 -16.45 -11.92 -6.96
C LEU A 190 -15.41 -10.89 -6.47
N LEU A 191 -15.59 -9.62 -6.86
CA LEU A 191 -14.65 -8.55 -6.53
C LEU A 191 -14.76 -8.07 -5.09
N VAL A 192 -15.98 -7.91 -4.56
CA VAL A 192 -16.21 -7.30 -3.24
C VAL A 192 -16.93 -8.20 -2.22
N GLY A 193 -17.38 -9.39 -2.62
CA GLY A 193 -18.05 -10.36 -1.75
C GLY A 193 -19.58 -10.26 -1.78
N GLU A 194 -20.26 -11.09 -1.00
CA GLU A 194 -21.71 -11.02 -0.82
C GLU A 194 -22.09 -9.91 0.18
N GLN A 195 -22.84 -8.93 -0.31
CA GLN A 195 -23.71 -8.11 0.54
C GLN A 195 -25.03 -8.85 0.69
N ASP A 196 -25.21 -9.60 1.77
CA ASP A 196 -26.55 -9.86 2.28
C ASP A 196 -27.00 -8.62 3.08
N ASP A 197 -27.79 -7.77 2.42
CA ASP A 197 -28.90 -6.92 2.88
C ASP A 197 -28.94 -6.30 4.30
N SER A 198 -27.81 -6.05 4.99
CA SER A 198 -27.83 -5.30 6.26
C SER A 198 -27.12 -3.93 6.19
N PRO A 199 -27.61 -2.89 6.90
CA PRO A 199 -27.00 -1.56 7.03
C PRO A 199 -25.55 -1.55 7.57
N GLN A 200 -24.97 -2.71 7.85
CA GLN A 200 -23.63 -2.86 8.39
C GLN A 200 -22.55 -2.82 7.31
N ALA A 201 -22.82 -3.12 6.03
CA ALA A 201 -21.79 -3.11 4.98
C ALA A 201 -21.20 -1.71 4.72
N GLY A 202 -22.03 -0.65 4.77
CA GLY A 202 -21.56 0.74 4.73
C GLY A 202 -20.78 1.14 5.99
N ALA A 203 -21.18 0.63 7.15
CA ALA A 203 -20.45 0.82 8.41
C ALA A 203 -19.13 0.04 8.45
N LEU A 204 -19.04 -1.11 7.78
CA LEU A 204 -17.84 -1.95 7.70
C LEU A 204 -16.81 -1.36 6.74
N TYR A 205 -17.23 -0.84 5.58
CA TYR A 205 -16.36 -0.06 4.70
C TYR A 205 -15.87 1.21 5.40
N GLY A 206 -16.73 1.89 6.18
CA GLY A 206 -16.35 3.01 7.04
C GLY A 206 -15.32 2.64 8.11
N ARG A 207 -15.51 1.53 8.83
CA ARG A 207 -14.55 1.04 9.85
C ARG A 207 -13.22 0.61 9.24
N VAL A 208 -13.24 0.03 8.04
CA VAL A 208 -12.01 -0.31 7.32
C VAL A 208 -11.27 0.95 6.88
N LEU A 209 -11.97 1.95 6.32
CA LEU A 209 -11.37 3.24 5.99
C LEU A 209 -10.82 3.98 7.21
N GLU A 210 -11.52 3.95 8.33
CA GLU A 210 -11.08 4.55 9.60
C GLU A 210 -9.87 3.80 10.18
N ALA A 211 -9.87 2.47 10.15
CA ALA A 211 -8.73 1.66 10.56
C ALA A 211 -7.50 1.87 9.65
N ILE A 212 -7.71 1.99 8.33
CA ILE A 212 -6.65 2.37 7.38
C ILE A 212 -6.11 3.76 7.72
N GLY A 213 -6.99 4.75 7.95
CA GLY A 213 -6.58 6.10 8.32
C GLY A 213 -5.78 6.14 9.63
N ASN A 214 -6.14 5.33 10.62
CA ASN A 214 -5.40 5.19 11.87
C ASN A 214 -4.03 4.55 11.67
N VAL A 215 -3.92 3.54 10.80
CA VAL A 215 -2.63 2.93 10.41
C VAL A 215 -1.78 3.94 9.63
N GLU A 216 -2.34 4.64 8.64
CA GLU A 216 -1.63 5.66 7.87
C GLU A 216 -1.09 6.79 8.78
N GLY A 217 -1.90 7.27 9.72
CA GLY A 217 -1.48 8.27 10.71
C GLY A 217 -0.39 7.75 11.64
N ALA A 218 -0.51 6.50 12.12
CA ALA A 218 0.51 5.88 12.96
C ALA A 218 1.84 5.65 12.20
N LEU A 219 1.78 5.35 10.91
CA LEU A 219 2.96 5.21 10.05
C LEU A 219 3.64 6.54 9.75
N GLN A 220 2.87 7.62 9.58
CA GLN A 220 3.44 8.97 9.51
C GLN A 220 4.13 9.34 10.82
N ALA A 221 3.50 9.05 11.96
CA ALA A 221 4.10 9.29 13.28
C ALA A 221 5.38 8.47 13.50
N LEU A 222 5.41 7.19 13.07
CA LEU A 222 6.60 6.35 13.11
C LEU A 222 7.73 6.92 12.24
N THR A 223 7.39 7.39 11.03
CA THR A 223 8.35 8.00 10.11
C THR A 223 8.98 9.26 10.73
N GLN A 224 8.15 10.12 11.34
CA GLN A 224 8.62 11.32 12.01
C GLN A 224 9.49 10.98 13.24
N ALA A 225 9.05 10.03 14.05
CA ALA A 225 9.80 9.58 15.23
C ALA A 225 11.15 8.95 14.85
N GLN A 226 11.24 8.24 13.72
CA GLN A 226 12.50 7.71 13.20
C GLN A 226 13.46 8.83 12.80
N GLN A 227 12.97 9.89 12.13
CA GLN A 227 13.79 11.04 11.77
C GLN A 227 14.29 11.80 13.00
N ASP A 228 13.45 11.96 14.02
CA ASP A 228 13.84 12.67 15.24
C ASP A 228 14.79 11.84 16.10
N ASN A 229 14.61 10.50 16.13
CA ASN A 229 15.55 9.60 16.77
C ASN A 229 16.94 9.64 16.08
N GLN A 230 17.00 9.69 14.74
CA GLN A 230 18.26 9.89 14.01
C GLN A 230 18.99 11.19 14.42
N LYS A 231 18.26 12.30 14.60
CA LYS A 231 18.86 13.57 15.07
C LYS A 231 19.40 13.45 16.50
N LEU A 232 18.66 12.79 17.39
CA LEU A 232 19.06 12.60 18.79
C LEU A 232 20.25 11.66 18.90
N GLN A 233 20.33 10.63 18.06
CA GLN A 233 21.47 9.74 17.95
C GLN A 233 22.73 10.49 17.50
N ALA A 234 22.61 11.32 16.45
CA ALA A 234 23.71 12.17 15.99
C ALA A 234 24.19 13.13 17.09
N SER A 235 23.25 13.67 17.88
CA SER A 235 23.56 14.51 19.05
C SER A 235 24.31 13.73 20.14
N GLN A 236 23.87 12.52 20.47
CA GLN A 236 24.54 11.64 21.43
C GLN A 236 25.98 11.33 21.02
N PHE A 237 26.21 11.00 19.75
CA PHE A 237 27.56 10.73 19.22
C PHE A 237 28.45 11.98 19.31
N ALA A 238 27.96 13.15 18.91
CA ALA A 238 28.71 14.39 18.98
C ALA A 238 29.12 14.73 20.44
N GLN A 239 28.23 14.49 21.39
CA GLN A 239 28.47 14.74 22.82
C GLN A 239 29.47 13.75 23.42
N THR A 240 29.42 12.47 23.00
CA THR A 240 30.37 11.43 23.43
C THR A 240 31.77 11.72 22.94
N ALA A 241 31.92 12.09 21.66
CA ALA A 241 33.21 12.48 21.09
C ALA A 241 33.78 13.74 21.75
N ALA A 242 32.93 14.71 22.13
CA ALA A 242 33.35 15.90 22.86
C ALA A 242 33.89 15.55 24.27
N TYR A 243 33.24 14.61 24.97
CA TYR A 243 33.70 14.10 26.26
C TYR A 243 35.06 13.39 26.13
N GLU A 244 35.22 12.45 25.20
CA GLU A 244 36.48 11.72 24.99
C GLU A 244 37.64 12.68 24.67
N LYS A 245 37.38 13.69 23.85
CA LYS A 245 38.36 14.73 23.53
C LYS A 245 38.82 15.47 24.79
N GLN A 246 37.89 15.89 25.66
CA GLN A 246 38.23 16.58 26.90
C GLN A 246 38.93 15.65 27.91
N PHE A 247 38.51 14.40 28.00
CA PHE A 247 39.12 13.39 28.87
C PHE A 247 40.58 13.10 28.47
N ASN A 248 40.85 12.97 27.17
CA ASN A 248 42.21 12.77 26.66
C ASN A 248 43.12 13.97 26.91
N LEU A 249 42.58 15.20 26.82
CA LEU A 249 43.32 16.42 27.16
C LEU A 249 43.71 16.50 28.65
N MET A 250 42.91 15.90 29.54
CA MET A 250 43.22 15.79 30.98
C MET A 250 44.24 14.68 31.28
N SER A 251 44.32 13.66 30.41
CA SER A 251 45.16 12.46 30.59
C SER A 251 46.59 12.62 30.04
N ALA A 252 46.87 13.71 29.31
CA ALA A 252 48.17 13.97 28.72
C ALA A 252 49.24 14.31 29.78
N PRO A 253 50.52 13.90 29.61
CA PRO A 253 51.57 14.17 30.59
C PRO A 253 51.77 15.69 30.77
N ALA A 254 51.68 16.17 32.00
CA ALA A 254 51.90 17.59 32.30
C ALA A 254 53.40 17.94 32.17
N GLU A 255 53.76 18.75 31.16
CA GLU A 255 55.07 19.38 31.10
C GLU A 255 55.13 20.54 32.11
N THR A 256 55.89 20.34 33.20
CA THR A 256 56.34 21.33 34.21
C THR A 256 55.25 22.17 34.92
N ALA A 257 54.92 21.79 36.16
CA ALA A 257 53.93 22.47 37.00
C ALA A 257 54.43 23.78 37.66
N THR A 258 53.74 24.89 37.42
CA THR A 258 53.84 26.18 38.16
C THR A 258 52.50 26.53 38.81
N ALA A 259 52.41 27.47 39.76
CA ALA A 259 51.17 27.76 40.51
C ALA A 259 49.93 28.09 39.63
N ASP A 260 50.11 28.63 38.42
CA ASP A 260 49.06 28.84 37.40
C ASP A 260 48.42 27.54 36.89
N SER A 261 49.12 26.40 36.99
CA SER A 261 48.64 25.09 36.55
C SER A 261 47.49 24.54 37.42
N SER A 262 47.36 24.99 38.67
CA SER A 262 46.31 24.54 39.59
C SER A 262 44.91 25.07 39.21
N ASN A 263 44.82 26.35 38.83
CA ASN A 263 43.58 26.94 38.32
C ASN A 263 43.20 26.35 36.96
N ALA A 264 44.19 26.16 36.06
CA ALA A 264 43.99 25.55 34.74
C ALA A 264 43.53 24.08 34.84
N GLN A 265 44.10 23.30 35.76
CA GLN A 265 43.64 21.94 36.03
C GLN A 265 42.22 21.91 36.58
N SER A 266 41.85 22.81 37.51
CA SER A 266 40.48 22.87 38.03
C SER A 266 39.46 23.23 36.94
N GLN A 267 39.82 24.11 36.00
CA GLN A 267 38.98 24.49 34.87
C GLN A 267 38.84 23.34 33.86
N GLN A 268 39.92 22.63 33.55
CA GLN A 268 39.86 21.42 32.70
C GLN A 268 39.01 20.32 33.36
N GLN A 269 39.12 20.14 34.67
CA GLN A 269 38.33 19.17 35.41
C GLN A 269 36.83 19.54 35.41
N GLN A 270 36.49 20.83 35.53
CA GLN A 270 35.12 21.31 35.35
C GLN A 270 34.58 21.10 33.94
N GLN A 271 35.40 21.30 32.90
CA GLN A 271 35.00 21.05 31.51
C GLN A 271 34.67 19.57 31.28
N VAL A 272 35.53 18.65 31.74
CA VAL A 272 35.28 17.19 31.65
C VAL A 272 33.99 16.80 32.36
N ILE A 273 33.70 17.37 33.53
CA ILE A 273 32.44 17.13 34.26
C ILE A 273 31.23 17.63 33.45
N GLN A 274 31.33 18.80 32.82
CA GLN A 274 30.26 19.34 31.98
C GLN A 274 30.02 18.49 30.73
N ALA A 275 31.08 18.05 30.04
CA ALA A 275 30.93 17.19 28.87
C ALA A 275 30.41 15.79 29.22
N HIS A 276 30.78 15.26 30.40
CA HIS A 276 30.20 14.02 30.90
C HIS A 276 28.69 14.17 31.17
N GLN A 277 28.28 15.29 31.79
CA GLN A 277 26.85 15.57 32.02
C GLN A 277 26.07 15.72 30.72
N SER A 278 26.62 16.41 29.73
CA SER A 278 25.95 16.62 28.45
C SER A 278 25.89 15.34 27.58
N MET A 279 26.92 14.49 27.68
CA MET A 279 26.90 13.12 27.13
C MET A 279 25.79 12.28 27.76
N GLU A 280 25.69 12.25 29.09
CA GLU A 280 24.66 11.49 29.80
C GLU A 280 23.25 11.99 29.47
N GLN A 281 23.04 13.31 29.35
CA GLN A 281 21.76 13.87 28.92
C GLN A 281 21.37 13.47 27.50
N ALA A 282 22.32 13.53 26.55
CA ALA A 282 22.06 13.13 25.17
C ALA A 282 21.79 11.62 25.06
N ARG A 283 22.48 10.81 25.88
CA ARG A 283 22.23 9.37 26.01
C ARG A 283 20.84 9.06 26.57
N GLN A 284 20.41 9.78 27.61
CA GLN A 284 19.06 9.62 28.17
C GLN A 284 17.98 10.04 27.16
N ALA A 285 18.17 11.15 26.46
CA ALA A 285 17.23 11.60 25.43
C ALA A 285 17.11 10.61 24.27
N TYR A 286 18.24 10.02 23.84
CA TYR A 286 18.24 8.95 22.85
C TYR A 286 17.53 7.69 23.35
N GLN A 287 17.79 7.25 24.60
CA GLN A 287 17.09 6.11 25.20
C GLN A 287 15.57 6.35 25.27
N GLN A 288 15.13 7.52 25.73
CA GLN A 288 13.70 7.86 25.78
C GLN A 288 13.05 7.88 24.38
N SER A 289 13.77 8.38 23.37
CA SER A 289 13.30 8.35 21.98
C SER A 289 13.27 6.93 21.40
N SER A 290 14.21 6.08 21.80
CA SER A 290 14.23 4.65 21.46
C SER A 290 13.04 3.93 22.09
N ASP A 291 12.75 4.20 23.36
CA ASP A 291 11.60 3.61 24.06
C ASP A 291 10.28 4.09 23.43
N ALA A 292 10.17 5.37 23.08
CA ALA A 292 9.02 5.91 22.35
C ALA A 292 8.84 5.28 20.95
N LEU A 293 9.93 4.95 20.24
CA LEU A 293 9.85 4.20 18.98
C LEU A 293 9.31 2.79 19.18
N VAL A 294 9.70 2.13 20.26
CA VAL A 294 9.18 0.82 20.63
C VAL A 294 7.68 0.93 20.94
N ASP A 295 7.25 1.91 21.72
CA ASP A 295 5.83 2.14 22.02
C ASP A 295 5.00 2.45 20.77
N ILE A 296 5.50 3.29 19.85
CA ILE A 296 4.82 3.58 18.58
C ILE A 296 4.73 2.30 17.72
N THR A 297 5.78 1.48 17.71
CA THR A 297 5.79 0.20 17.00
C THR A 297 4.76 -0.76 17.58
N ILE A 298 4.67 -0.87 18.90
CA ILE A 298 3.64 -1.65 19.60
C ILE A 298 2.24 -1.12 19.28
N GLN A 299 2.05 0.21 19.23
CA GLN A 299 0.78 0.82 18.88
C GLN A 299 0.37 0.48 17.42
N VAL A 300 1.34 0.51 16.49
CA VAL A 300 1.15 0.07 15.10
C VAL A 300 0.77 -1.40 15.06
N ASP A 301 1.44 -2.27 15.82
CA ASP A 301 1.11 -3.69 15.92
C ASP A 301 -0.30 -3.92 16.47
N ILE A 302 -0.74 -3.13 17.46
CA ILE A 302 -2.10 -3.18 18.00
C ILE A 302 -3.13 -2.77 16.93
N TYR A 303 -2.89 -1.69 16.18
CA TYR A 303 -3.79 -1.27 15.11
C TYR A 303 -3.83 -2.27 13.96
N ILE A 304 -2.69 -2.88 13.61
CA ILE A 304 -2.60 -3.96 12.63
C ILE A 304 -3.33 -5.21 13.14
N ALA A 305 -3.21 -5.56 14.43
CA ALA A 305 -3.93 -6.68 15.03
C ALA A 305 -5.45 -6.46 15.02
N GLN A 306 -5.90 -5.23 15.33
CA GLN A 306 -7.31 -4.85 15.25
C GLN A 306 -7.82 -4.91 13.80
N LEU A 307 -7.04 -4.41 12.83
CA LEU A 307 -7.33 -4.53 11.41
C LEU A 307 -7.40 -6.01 10.99
N ASN A 308 -6.46 -6.83 11.45
CA ASN A 308 -6.43 -8.26 11.19
C ASN A 308 -7.62 -8.99 11.81
N GLN A 309 -8.12 -8.56 12.97
CA GLN A 309 -9.31 -9.12 13.60
C GLN A 309 -10.58 -8.77 12.80
N VAL A 310 -10.70 -7.54 12.31
CA VAL A 310 -11.75 -7.13 11.37
C VAL A 310 -11.66 -7.95 10.08
N ILE A 311 -10.46 -8.16 9.57
CA ILE A 311 -10.19 -8.94 8.35
C ILE A 311 -10.45 -10.46 8.53
N GLN A 312 -10.10 -11.04 9.67
CA GLN A 312 -10.26 -12.47 9.95
C GLN A 312 -11.73 -12.86 10.18
N SER A 313 -12.56 -11.94 10.66
CA SER A 313 -14.01 -12.14 10.75
C SER A 313 -14.72 -12.28 9.37
N GLN A 314 -14.00 -12.11 8.25
CA GLN A 314 -14.53 -12.13 6.88
C GLN A 314 -13.99 -13.32 6.04
N GLN A 315 -14.14 -14.56 6.51
CA GLN A 315 -13.49 -15.74 5.91
C GLN A 315 -13.93 -16.15 4.47
N ASP A 316 -14.81 -15.41 3.78
CA ASP A 316 -15.16 -15.64 2.35
C ASP A 316 -14.58 -14.55 1.42
N ASN A 317 -13.25 -14.43 1.40
CA ASN A 317 -12.56 -13.20 0.95
C ASN A 317 -12.71 -12.92 -0.55
N ALA A 318 -13.42 -11.83 -0.85
CA ALA A 318 -13.46 -11.18 -2.15
C ALA A 318 -12.06 -10.81 -2.68
N LEU A 319 -11.89 -10.75 -4.00
CA LEU A 319 -10.59 -10.47 -4.64
C LEU A 319 -9.96 -9.16 -4.14
N PHE A 320 -10.78 -8.12 -3.95
CA PHE A 320 -10.31 -6.83 -3.44
C PHE A 320 -9.65 -6.95 -2.06
N THR A 321 -10.24 -7.73 -1.17
CA THR A 321 -9.71 -7.97 0.19
C THR A 321 -8.37 -8.71 0.15
N LEU A 322 -8.20 -9.67 -0.77
CA LEU A 322 -6.93 -10.38 -0.94
C LEU A 322 -5.82 -9.45 -1.43
N ILE A 323 -6.13 -8.56 -2.38
CA ILE A 323 -5.18 -7.56 -2.89
C ILE A 323 -4.79 -6.57 -1.79
N GLN A 324 -5.75 -6.14 -0.98
CA GLN A 324 -5.49 -5.27 0.18
C GLN A 324 -4.58 -5.95 1.21
N LYS A 325 -4.81 -7.24 1.54
CA LYS A 325 -3.89 -8.02 2.40
C LYS A 325 -2.49 -8.13 1.79
N GLY A 326 -2.39 -8.30 0.47
CA GLY A 326 -1.13 -8.32 -0.25
C GLY A 326 -0.34 -7.03 -0.08
N TYR A 327 -1.00 -5.88 -0.20
CA TYR A 327 -0.40 -4.58 0.06
C TYR A 327 0.05 -4.43 1.52
N GLN A 328 -0.82 -4.77 2.48
CA GLN A 328 -0.49 -4.68 3.91
C GLN A 328 0.76 -5.49 4.27
N ARG A 329 0.85 -6.74 3.78
CA ARG A 329 2.05 -7.57 3.99
C ARG A 329 3.30 -6.99 3.34
N ALA A 330 3.17 -6.33 2.20
CA ALA A 330 4.31 -5.68 1.55
C ALA A 330 4.81 -4.49 2.38
N VAL A 331 3.90 -3.72 2.99
CA VAL A 331 4.22 -2.64 3.92
C VAL A 331 4.93 -3.17 5.19
N GLU A 332 4.42 -4.24 5.80
CA GLU A 332 5.05 -4.90 6.96
C GLU A 332 6.47 -5.40 6.64
N SER A 333 6.65 -6.01 5.46
CA SER A 333 7.95 -6.47 4.99
C SER A 333 8.92 -5.31 4.78
N TYR A 334 8.46 -4.18 4.25
CA TYR A 334 9.28 -2.98 4.07
C TYR A 334 9.75 -2.41 5.42
N GLN A 335 8.84 -2.29 6.39
CA GLN A 335 9.18 -1.78 7.73
C GLN A 335 10.18 -2.69 8.44
N SER A 336 9.97 -4.01 8.36
CA SER A 336 10.89 -5.01 8.93
C SER A 336 12.29 -4.90 8.30
N ALA A 337 12.37 -4.74 6.97
CA ALA A 337 13.64 -4.57 6.28
C ALA A 337 14.32 -3.23 6.64
N LEU A 338 13.56 -2.15 6.77
CA LEU A 338 14.07 -0.84 7.18
C LEU A 338 14.68 -0.89 8.59
N ALA A 339 13.97 -1.52 9.55
CA ALA A 339 14.47 -1.72 10.90
C ALA A 339 15.77 -2.54 10.92
N ALA A 340 15.84 -3.60 10.11
CA ALA A 340 17.04 -4.45 10.00
C ALA A 340 18.24 -3.69 9.41
N VAL A 341 18.03 -2.86 8.38
CA VAL A 341 19.07 -1.98 7.81
C VAL A 341 19.58 -0.99 8.86
N ASN A 342 18.67 -0.32 9.57
CA ASN A 342 19.05 0.66 10.59
C ASN A 342 19.87 0.03 11.71
N MET A 343 19.48 -1.17 12.17
CA MET A 343 20.25 -1.92 13.17
C MET A 343 21.62 -2.35 12.64
N ALA A 344 21.71 -2.79 11.38
CA ALA A 344 22.98 -3.16 10.77
C ALA A 344 23.93 -1.96 10.61
N ASN A 345 23.41 -0.79 10.21
CA ASN A 345 24.17 0.45 10.14
C ASN A 345 24.71 0.84 11.53
N MET A 346 23.87 0.79 12.57
CA MET A 346 24.29 1.11 13.94
C MET A 346 25.39 0.18 14.45
N GLN A 347 25.26 -1.13 14.21
CA GLN A 347 26.30 -2.11 14.56
C GLN A 347 27.62 -1.82 13.83
N LEU A 348 27.55 -1.50 12.53
CA LEU A 348 28.70 -1.18 11.72
C LEU A 348 29.41 0.09 12.20
N GLU A 349 28.65 1.17 12.45
CA GLU A 349 29.18 2.44 12.98
C GLU A 349 29.87 2.23 14.32
N THR A 350 29.27 1.47 15.23
CA THR A 350 29.86 1.14 16.54
C THR A 350 31.17 0.37 16.36
N ALA A 351 31.20 -0.66 15.51
CA ALA A 351 32.41 -1.45 15.27
C ALA A 351 33.51 -0.63 14.58
N GLN A 352 33.16 0.32 13.72
CA GLN A 352 34.10 1.24 13.09
C GLN A 352 34.71 2.21 14.12
N ALA A 353 33.92 2.72 15.07
CA ALA A 353 34.41 3.54 16.17
C ALA A 353 35.36 2.76 17.10
N ASP A 354 35.02 1.52 17.45
CA ASP A 354 35.88 0.64 18.23
C ASP A 354 37.20 0.35 17.51
N LEU A 355 37.14 0.09 16.20
CA LEU A 355 38.34 -0.14 15.38
C LEU A 355 39.23 1.10 15.33
N ALA A 356 38.64 2.29 15.17
CA ALA A 356 39.38 3.55 15.18
C ALA A 356 40.09 3.76 16.53
N SER A 357 39.39 3.54 17.65
CA SER A 357 39.95 3.65 19.01
C SER A 357 41.09 2.65 19.25
N ALA A 358 40.90 1.39 18.86
CA ALA A 358 41.94 0.36 18.96
C ALA A 358 43.17 0.69 18.09
N THR A 359 42.95 1.28 16.91
CA THR A 359 44.03 1.72 16.01
C THR A 359 44.84 2.86 16.61
N VAL A 360 44.17 3.85 17.24
CA VAL A 360 44.84 4.94 17.96
C VAL A 360 45.70 4.39 19.11
N LEU A 361 45.16 3.45 19.89
CA LEU A 361 45.90 2.80 20.98
C LEU A 361 47.13 2.04 20.46
N LEU A 362 46.98 1.25 19.39
CA LEU A 362 48.08 0.54 18.76
C LEU A 362 49.19 1.51 18.30
N ASN A 363 48.82 2.61 17.65
CA ASN A 363 49.77 3.63 17.21
C ASN A 363 50.51 4.29 18.38
N SER A 364 49.79 4.60 19.46
CA SER A 364 50.36 5.16 20.70
C SER A 364 51.37 4.20 21.34
N LEU A 365 51.00 2.93 21.51
CA LEU A 365 51.87 1.90 22.08
C LEU A 365 53.09 1.63 21.18
N THR A 366 52.92 1.64 19.87
CA THR A 366 54.02 1.47 18.90
C THR A 366 55.01 2.63 18.97
N ALA A 367 54.51 3.87 19.08
CA ALA A 367 55.34 5.05 19.28
C ALA A 367 56.08 5.00 20.64
N GLY A 368 55.40 4.59 21.72
CA GLY A 368 55.99 4.38 23.04
C GLY A 368 57.09 3.32 23.05
N LEU A 369 56.86 2.17 22.38
CA LEU A 369 57.87 1.13 22.19
C LEU A 369 59.09 1.65 21.42
N GLY A 370 58.86 2.45 20.37
CA GLY A 370 59.93 3.10 19.61
C GLY A 370 60.76 4.05 20.47
N ALA A 371 60.11 4.89 21.27
CA ALA A 371 60.76 5.80 22.21
C ALA A 371 61.56 5.05 23.29
N ALA A 372 60.99 3.99 23.87
CA ALA A 372 61.65 3.16 24.87
C ALA A 372 62.90 2.47 24.31
N LYS A 373 62.82 1.92 23.09
CA LYS A 373 63.98 1.36 22.37
C LYS A 373 65.06 2.42 22.13
N ALA A 374 64.69 3.60 21.63
CA ALA A 374 65.64 4.68 21.41
C ALA A 374 66.33 5.14 22.71
N ALA A 375 65.58 5.27 23.81
CA ALA A 375 66.10 5.63 25.13
C ALA A 375 66.97 4.53 25.77
N ALA A 376 66.81 3.28 25.37
CA ALA A 376 67.69 2.18 25.74
C ALA A 376 69.03 2.24 24.98
N TYR A 377 69.02 2.63 23.69
CA TYR A 377 70.25 2.78 22.90
C TYR A 377 71.06 4.04 23.23
N ALA A 378 70.43 5.08 23.76
CA ALA A 378 71.08 6.35 24.12
C ALA A 378 71.73 6.36 25.52
N ALA A 379 71.60 5.29 26.32
CA ALA A 379 72.10 5.17 27.69
C ALA A 379 73.20 4.11 27.82
#